data_AF-A0A3B9Z6C3-F1
#
_entry.id   AF-A0A3B9Z6C3-F1
#
_cell.length_a   1.000
_cell.length_b   1.000
_cell.length_c   1.000
_cell.angle_alpha   90.00
_cell.angle_beta   90.00
_cell.angle_gamma   90.00
#
_symmetry.space_group_name_H-M   'P 1'
#
loop_
_entity.id
_entity.type
_entity.pdbx_description
1 polymer ?
#
loop_
_entity_poly.entity_id
_entity_poly.type
_entity_poly.pdbx_seq_one_letter_code
_entity_poly.pdbx_strand_id
1 'polypeptide(L)' 'DNEMGDARRTFDWDKQWELSLDPETAKGIRDDRAPEHDDTCSMCGKFCAVRSMNKALAGEYIDIL' A
#
# COMPACT_ATOMS: atom_id res chain seq x y z
N ASP A 1 3.60 6.97 -14.51
CA ASP A 1 3.98 7.13 -13.08
C ASP A 1 2.87 7.69 -12.19
N ASN A 2 2.18 8.77 -12.57
CA ASN A 2 1.11 9.35 -11.74
C ASN A 2 0.04 8.32 -11.33
N GLU A 3 -0.46 7.53 -12.29
CA GLU A 3 -1.47 6.49 -12.01
C GLU A 3 -0.95 5.42 -11.03
N MET A 4 0.32 5.03 -11.14
CA MET A 4 0.96 4.11 -10.19
C MET A 4 1.07 4.76 -8.80
N GLY A 5 1.38 6.05 -8.73
CA GLY A 5 1.41 6.82 -7.49
C GLY A 5 0.06 6.85 -6.80
N ASP A 6 -1.01 7.09 -7.56
CA ASP A 6 -2.38 7.09 -7.05
C ASP A 6 -2.81 5.69 -6.58
N ALA A 7 -2.52 4.65 -7.36
CA ALA A 7 -2.81 3.26 -6.98
C ALA A 7 -2.09 2.85 -5.69
N ARG A 8 -0.82 3.28 -5.52
CA ARG A 8 -0.06 3.08 -4.26
C ARG A 8 -0.68 3.83 -3.09
N ARG A 9 -1.13 5.07 -3.31
CA ARG A 9 -1.76 5.90 -2.27
C ARG A 9 -3.05 5.27 -1.77
N THR A 10 -3.85 4.66 -2.65
CA THR A 10 -5.12 4.01 -2.30
C THR A 10 -5.00 2.52 -1.97
N PHE A 11 -3.78 1.97 -1.98
CA PHE A 11 -3.52 0.53 -1.81
C PHE A 11 -4.28 -0.36 -2.82
N ASP A 12 -4.48 0.15 -4.04
CA ASP A 12 -5.05 -0.62 -5.14
C ASP A 12 -3.96 -1.55 -5.72
N TRP A 13 -3.92 -2.78 -5.23
CA TRP A 13 -2.89 -3.74 -5.59
C TRP A 13 -3.07 -4.30 -6.99
N ASP A 14 -4.32 -4.55 -7.39
CA ASP A 14 -4.64 -4.99 -8.75
C ASP A 14 -4.18 -3.94 -9.78
N LYS A 15 -4.47 -2.65 -9.51
CA LYS A 15 -4.03 -1.57 -10.39
C LYS A 15 -2.52 -1.37 -10.38
N GLN A 16 -1.86 -1.54 -9.24
CA GLN A 16 -0.40 -1.51 -9.16
C GLN A 16 0.23 -2.61 -10.00
N TRP A 17 -0.31 -3.83 -9.99
CA TRP A 17 0.20 -4.91 -10.84
C TRP A 17 -0.05 -4.62 -12.32
N GLU A 18 -1.25 -4.20 -12.70
CA GLU A 18 -1.58 -3.81 -14.09
C GLU A 18 -0.64 -2.75 -14.66
N LEU A 19 -0.27 -1.75 -13.84
CA LEU A 19 0.59 -0.63 -14.23
C LEU A 19 2.09 -0.92 -14.10
N SER A 20 2.47 -2.06 -13.51
CA SER A 20 3.87 -2.40 -13.28
C SER A 20 4.53 -2.95 -14.55
N LEU A 21 5.84 -2.75 -14.67
CA LEU A 21 6.61 -3.28 -15.80
C LEU A 21 6.71 -4.81 -15.79
N ASP A 22 6.68 -5.41 -14.60
CA ASP A 22 6.73 -6.87 -14.38
C ASP A 22 5.72 -7.25 -13.27
N PRO A 23 4.45 -7.48 -13.65
CA PRO A 23 3.37 -7.77 -12.70
C PRO A 23 3.56 -9.08 -11.92
N GLU A 24 4.12 -10.10 -12.57
CA GLU A 24 4.34 -11.42 -11.98
C GLU A 24 5.33 -11.33 -10.81
N THR A 25 6.47 -10.67 -11.03
CA THR A 25 7.47 -10.47 -9.96
C THR A 25 6.92 -9.57 -8.84
N ALA A 26 6.21 -8.49 -9.19
CA ALA A 26 5.64 -7.58 -8.19
C ALA A 26 4.61 -8.28 -7.29
N LYS A 27 3.78 -9.15 -7.87
CA LYS A 27 2.82 -9.97 -7.13
C LYS A 27 3.51 -11.02 -6.26
N GLY A 28 4.48 -11.75 -6.81
CA GLY A 28 5.25 -12.74 -6.05
C GLY A 28 5.94 -12.16 -4.81
N ILE A 29 6.52 -10.95 -4.91
CA ILE A 29 7.13 -10.27 -3.75
C ILE A 29 6.09 -9.93 -2.67
N ARG A 30 4.88 -9.53 -3.06
CA ARG A 30 3.81 -9.22 -2.10
C ARG A 30 3.32 -10.47 -1.40
N ASP A 31 3.12 -11.55 -2.15
CA ASP A 31 2.63 -12.82 -1.63
C ASP A 31 3.63 -13.44 -0.64
N ASP A 32 4.92 -13.37 -0.94
CA ASP A 32 6.01 -13.84 -0.05
C ASP A 32 6.13 -13.03 1.24
N ARG A 33 5.69 -11.76 1.22
CA ARG A 33 5.88 -10.80 2.32
C ARG A 33 4.57 -10.22 2.82
N ALA A 34 3.50 -11.02 2.83
CA ALA A 34 2.17 -10.55 3.23
C ALA A 34 2.22 -9.86 4.61
N PRO A 35 1.74 -8.60 4.73
CA PRO A 35 1.74 -7.88 6.00
C PRO A 35 0.64 -8.37 6.93
N GLU A 36 0.78 -8.13 8.24
CA GLU A 36 -0.30 -8.34 9.23
C GLU A 36 -1.52 -7.44 9.00
N HIS A 37 -1.33 -6.32 8.29
CA HIS A 37 -2.38 -5.37 7.95
C HIS A 37 -2.47 -5.20 6.43
N ASP A 38 -3.60 -5.58 5.86
CA ASP A 38 -3.85 -5.52 4.40
C ASP A 38 -3.83 -4.09 3.83
N ASP A 39 -4.07 -3.09 4.69
CA ASP A 39 -3.99 -1.65 4.40
C ASP A 39 -2.57 -1.09 4.46
N THR A 40 -1.57 -1.97 4.39
CA THR A 40 -0.15 -1.62 4.38
C THR A 40 0.61 -2.49 3.38
N CYS A 41 1.85 -2.10 3.08
CA CYS A 41 2.80 -3.02 2.45
C CYS A 41 3.54 -3.85 3.51
N SER A 42 4.43 -4.72 3.06
CA SER A 42 5.23 -5.59 3.91
C SER A 42 6.26 -4.90 4.82
N MET A 43 6.47 -3.59 4.68
CA MET A 43 7.66 -2.92 5.24
C MET A 43 7.42 -2.27 6.59
N CYS A 44 6.37 -1.47 6.73
CA CYS A 44 6.19 -0.56 7.88
C CYS A 44 5.08 -0.99 8.84
N GLY A 45 4.16 -1.88 8.42
CA GLY A 45 3.03 -2.33 9.24
C GLY A 45 2.27 -1.16 9.87
N LYS A 46 2.05 -1.20 11.19
CA LYS A 46 1.30 -0.17 11.94
C LYS A 46 1.82 1.27 11.71
N PHE A 47 3.10 1.43 11.39
CA PHE A 47 3.76 2.73 11.16
C PHE A 47 3.73 3.20 9.69
N CYS A 48 2.88 2.61 8.84
CA CYS A 48 2.78 3.00 7.44
C CYS A 48 2.40 4.49 7.26
N ALA A 49 3.32 5.27 6.69
CA ALA A 49 3.12 6.71 6.47
C ALA A 49 1.92 7.01 5.55
N VAL A 50 1.73 6.23 4.49
CA VAL A 50 0.63 6.42 3.53
C VAL A 50 -0.72 6.20 4.21
N ARG A 51 -0.84 5.13 5.00
CA ARG A 51 -2.05 4.85 5.79
C ARG A 51 -2.35 5.98 6.76
N SER A 52 -1.36 6.44 7.53
CA SER A 52 -1.52 7.53 8.48
C SER A 52 -1.93 8.83 7.79
N MET A 53 -1.34 9.16 6.64
CA MET A 53 -1.72 10.33 5.86
C MET A 53 -3.14 10.25 5.32
N ASN A 54 -3.56 9.09 4.80
CA ASN A 54 -4.93 8.89 4.33
C ASN A 54 -5.94 9.08 5.47
N LYS A 55 -5.67 8.51 6.65
CA LYS A 55 -6.51 8.69 7.84
C LYS A 55 -6.57 10.16 8.29
N ALA A 56 -5.44 10.86 8.29
CA ALA A 56 -5.39 12.29 8.60
C ALA A 56 -6.29 13.11 7.67
N LEU A 57 -6.22 12.85 6.36
CA LEU A 57 -7.03 13.54 5.35
C LEU A 57 -8.52 13.20 5.44
N ALA A 58 -8.85 12.00 5.90
CA ALA A 58 -10.23 11.58 6.17
C ALA A 58 -10.79 12.12 7.51
N GLY A 59 -9.95 12.78 8.33
CA GLY A 59 -10.33 13.22 9.68
C GLY A 59 -10.49 12.07 10.68
N GLU A 60 -9.89 10.91 10.39
CA GLU A 60 -9.94 9.73 11.23
C GLU A 60 -8.88 9.77 12.34
N TYR A 61 -9.14 9.05 13.43
CA TYR A 61 -8.14 8.84 14.48
C TYR A 61 -7.01 7.93 13.99
N ILE A 62 -5.77 8.34 14.26
CA ILE A 62 -4.57 7.63 13.85
C ILE A 62 -3.92 7.00 15.09
N ASP A 63 -3.98 5.67 15.16
CA ASP A 63 -3.26 4.89 16.16
C ASP A 63 -1.89 4.46 15.62
N ILE A 64 -0.82 5.05 16.17
CA ILE A 64 0.57 4.70 15.91
C ILE A 64 1.31 4.13 17.14
N LEU A 65 0.63 3.92 18.27
CA LEU A 65 1.23 3.46 19.53
C LEU A 65 0.62 2.12 19.94
#